data_AF-A0A7F8RTH2-F1
#
_entry.id   AF-A0A7F8RTH2-F1
#
_cell.length_a   1.000
_cell.length_b   1.000
_cell.length_c   1.000
_cell.angle_alpha   90.00
_cell.angle_beta   90.00
_cell.angle_gamma   90.00
#
_symmetry.space_group_name_H-M   'P 1'
#
loop_
_entity.id
_entity.type
_entity.pdbx_description
1 polymer ?
#
loop_
_entity_poly.entity_id
_entity_poly.type
_entity_poly.pdbx_seq_one_letter_code
_entity_poly.pdbx_strand_id
1 'polypeptide(L)'
;IFKVYFSSTIPKQSTFGAGSLQGEKDWQKYETARRLKKCVDKIRNQYREDWKSKEMKVRQRAVALYFIDKLALRAGNEKEEGETADTVGCCSLRVEHINLHPELDGQEYVVEFDFLGKDSIRYYNKVPVEKRVFKNLQLFMENKQPEDDLFDRLNTGILNKHLQDLMEGLTAKVFRTYNASITLQQQLKELTAPDENIPAKILSYNRANRAVAILCNHQRAPPKTFEKSMMNLQSKIDAKKEQLADARRDLKSAKADAKVLKDAKTKKVVESKKKAVQRLEEQLMKLEVQATDREENKQIALGTSKLNYLDPRITVAWCKKWGVPIEKIYNKTQREKFAWAIDMADEDYEF
;
A
#
# COMPACT_ATOMS: atom_id res chain seq x y z
N ILE A 1 35.75 46.46 -10.97
CA ILE A 1 34.79 45.72 -11.82
C ILE A 1 35.17 44.25 -11.78
N PHE A 2 34.65 43.50 -10.81
CA PHE A 2 34.83 42.04 -10.71
C PHE A 2 33.45 41.41 -10.92
N LYS A 3 33.24 40.73 -12.05
CA LYS A 3 32.04 39.92 -12.31
C LYS A 3 32.36 38.48 -11.92
N VAL A 4 31.77 38.04 -10.82
CA VAL A 4 31.73 36.64 -10.39
C VAL A 4 30.72 35.92 -11.29
N TYR A 5 31.16 34.88 -12.01
CA TYR A 5 30.28 33.95 -12.72
C TYR A 5 29.71 32.95 -11.71
N PHE A 6 28.44 33.09 -11.36
CA PHE A 6 27.69 32.02 -10.70
C PHE A 6 27.26 31.00 -11.76
N SER A 7 27.88 29.82 -11.74
CA SER A 7 27.41 28.65 -12.46
C SER A 7 26.28 27.99 -11.66
N SER A 8 25.04 28.38 -11.91
CA SER A 8 23.85 27.65 -11.46
C SER A 8 23.54 26.54 -12.46
N THR A 9 24.03 25.33 -12.20
CA THR A 9 23.66 24.13 -12.95
C THR A 9 22.23 23.74 -12.53
N ILE A 10 21.23 24.28 -13.21
CA ILE A 10 19.85 23.77 -13.17
C ILE A 10 19.86 22.44 -13.95
N PRO A 11 19.45 21.30 -13.36
CA PRO A 11 19.33 20.07 -14.12
C PRO A 11 18.29 20.27 -15.21
N LYS A 12 18.67 19.97 -16.46
CA LYS A 12 17.81 20.05 -17.64
C LYS A 12 16.48 19.33 -17.38
N GLN A 13 15.38 20.06 -17.44
CA GLN A 13 14.05 19.48 -17.59
C GLN A 13 14.05 18.63 -18.86
N SER A 14 13.98 17.31 -18.72
CA SER A 14 13.66 16.42 -19.82
C SER A 14 12.26 16.78 -20.31
N THR A 15 12.17 17.11 -21.59
CA THR A 15 10.94 17.58 -22.25
C THR A 15 9.91 16.46 -22.26
N PHE A 16 8.93 16.60 -21.40
CA PHE A 16 7.75 15.77 -21.39
C PHE A 16 6.90 16.08 -22.67
N GLY A 17 6.62 15.10 -23.53
CA GLY A 17 5.65 15.22 -24.66
C GLY A 17 4.22 14.82 -24.29
N ALA A 18 3.17 15.46 -24.85
CA ALA A 18 1.70 15.34 -24.66
C ALA A 18 1.08 14.46 -23.52
N GLY A 19 1.53 13.21 -23.27
CA GLY A 19 1.34 12.50 -21.98
C GLY A 19 2.03 13.16 -20.78
N SER A 20 2.79 14.20 -21.08
CA SER A 20 3.58 15.12 -20.28
C SER A 20 2.89 15.76 -19.10
N LEU A 21 1.79 16.47 -19.38
CA LEU A 21 1.08 17.27 -18.38
C LEU A 21 0.47 16.38 -17.30
N GLN A 22 0.03 15.17 -17.67
CA GLN A 22 -0.52 14.22 -16.72
C GLN A 22 0.59 13.58 -15.87
N GLY A 23 1.74 13.28 -16.47
CA GLY A 23 2.93 12.80 -15.76
C GLY A 23 3.48 13.83 -14.77
N GLU A 24 3.55 15.10 -15.18
CA GLU A 24 4.02 16.20 -14.34
C GLU A 24 3.11 16.43 -13.13
N LYS A 25 1.78 16.43 -13.33
CA LYS A 25 0.82 16.50 -12.22
C LYS A 25 0.93 15.32 -11.26
N ASP A 26 1.16 14.11 -11.79
CA ASP A 26 1.33 12.91 -10.98
C ASP A 26 2.64 12.97 -10.17
N TRP A 27 3.72 13.47 -10.77
CA TRP A 27 4.98 13.74 -10.08
C TRP A 27 4.82 14.78 -8.97
N GLN A 28 4.21 15.94 -9.27
CA GLN A 28 3.95 17.01 -8.28
C GLN A 28 3.08 16.53 -7.10
N LYS A 29 2.13 15.63 -7.36
CA LYS A 29 1.32 14.97 -6.32
C LYS A 29 2.21 14.23 -5.32
N TYR A 30 3.17 13.44 -5.81
CA TYR A 30 4.10 12.71 -4.93
C TYR A 30 5.10 13.65 -4.25
N GLU A 31 5.60 14.69 -4.92
CA GLU A 31 6.46 15.70 -4.29
C GLU A 31 5.74 16.45 -3.16
N THR A 32 4.44 16.72 -3.31
CA THR A 32 3.64 17.31 -2.22
C THR A 32 3.51 16.35 -1.04
N ALA A 33 3.35 15.05 -1.28
CA ALA A 33 3.34 14.04 -0.23
C ALA A 33 4.72 13.91 0.47
N ARG A 34 5.83 14.08 -0.25
CA ARG A 34 7.18 14.12 0.33
C ARG A 34 7.43 15.38 1.16
N ARG A 35 6.90 16.53 0.74
CA ARG A 35 6.93 17.75 1.56
C ARG A 35 6.16 17.54 2.87
N LEU A 36 5.01 16.85 2.82
CA LEU A 36 4.27 16.46 4.03
C LEU A 36 5.14 15.59 4.95
N LYS A 37 5.89 14.60 4.44
CA LYS A 37 6.80 13.76 5.27
C LYS A 37 7.71 14.60 6.17
N LYS A 38 8.22 15.74 5.68
CA LYS A 38 9.14 16.61 6.42
C LYS A 38 8.50 17.41 7.56
N CYS A 39 7.18 17.64 7.50
CA CYS A 39 6.46 18.44 8.50
C CYS A 39 5.33 17.69 9.21
N VAL A 40 5.10 16.41 8.88
CA VAL A 40 3.97 15.63 9.41
C VAL A 40 3.98 15.56 10.93
N ASP A 41 5.16 15.41 11.56
CA ASP A 41 5.24 15.31 13.02
C ASP A 41 4.89 16.64 13.71
N LYS A 42 5.22 17.78 13.09
CA LYS A 42 4.75 19.10 13.55
C LYS A 42 3.23 19.19 13.50
N ILE A 43 2.62 18.73 12.40
CA ILE A 43 1.16 18.72 12.24
C ILE A 43 0.51 17.77 13.27
N ARG A 44 1.11 16.60 13.51
CA ARG A 44 0.65 15.63 14.51
C ARG A 44 0.68 16.19 15.92
N ASN A 45 1.76 16.87 16.28
CA ASN A 45 1.84 17.53 17.57
C ASN A 45 0.78 18.63 17.69
N GLN A 46 0.55 19.42 16.64
CA GLN A 46 -0.47 20.46 16.66
C GLN A 46 -1.88 19.89 16.84
N TYR A 47 -2.30 18.88 16.06
CA TYR A 47 -3.65 18.35 16.21
C TYR A 47 -3.86 17.65 17.56
N ARG A 48 -2.80 17.08 18.15
CA ARG A 48 -2.84 16.48 19.50
C ARG A 48 -3.09 17.52 20.59
N GLU A 49 -2.51 18.70 20.45
CA GLU A 49 -2.80 19.82 21.34
C GLU A 49 -4.20 20.40 21.08
N ASP A 50 -4.62 20.50 19.82
CA ASP A 50 -5.95 21.00 19.44
C ASP A 50 -7.10 20.16 20.02
N TRP A 51 -6.89 18.87 20.35
CA TRP A 51 -7.87 18.06 21.07
C TRP A 51 -8.27 18.63 22.43
N LYS A 52 -7.43 19.49 23.02
CA LYS A 52 -7.65 20.14 24.33
C LYS A 52 -8.21 21.55 24.19
N SER A 53 -8.40 22.06 22.95
CA SER A 53 -8.90 23.41 22.70
C SER A 53 -10.21 23.70 23.42
N LYS A 54 -10.48 24.96 23.77
CA LYS A 54 -11.79 25.36 24.32
C LYS A 54 -12.88 25.38 23.25
N GLU A 55 -12.49 25.50 21.98
CA GLU A 55 -13.43 25.58 20.86
C GLU A 55 -13.77 24.20 20.28
N MET A 56 -15.06 23.88 20.22
CA MET A 56 -15.54 22.59 19.68
C MET A 56 -15.10 22.37 18.23
N LYS A 57 -15.19 23.42 17.39
CA LYS A 57 -14.77 23.37 15.98
C LYS A 57 -13.31 22.94 15.80
N VAL A 58 -12.43 23.41 16.69
CA VAL A 58 -10.99 23.05 16.68
C VAL A 58 -10.82 21.59 17.07
N ARG A 59 -11.52 21.11 18.10
CA ARG A 59 -11.48 19.69 18.51
C ARG A 59 -11.97 18.76 17.41
N GLN A 60 -13.13 19.08 16.80
CA GLN A 60 -13.70 18.28 15.70
C GLN A 60 -12.75 18.19 14.51
N ARG A 61 -12.20 19.34 14.07
CA ARG A 61 -11.19 19.39 13.01
C ARG A 61 -9.97 18.52 13.33
N ALA A 62 -9.47 18.59 14.56
CA ALA A 62 -8.29 17.85 15.00
C ALA A 62 -8.53 16.34 15.10
N VAL A 63 -9.72 15.91 15.54
CA VAL A 63 -10.11 14.49 15.55
C VAL A 63 -10.33 13.96 14.12
N ALA A 64 -10.99 14.73 13.26
CA ALA A 64 -11.15 14.36 11.84
C ALA A 64 -9.79 14.25 11.13
N LEU A 65 -8.86 15.18 11.38
CA LEU A 65 -7.51 15.11 10.85
C LEU A 65 -6.75 13.88 11.37
N TYR A 66 -6.92 13.52 12.64
CA TYR A 66 -6.37 12.29 13.22
C TYR A 66 -6.90 11.04 12.50
N PHE A 67 -8.21 10.95 12.21
CA PHE A 67 -8.76 9.82 11.45
C PHE A 67 -8.22 9.75 10.02
N ILE A 68 -8.08 10.88 9.33
CA ILE A 68 -7.48 10.94 7.98
C ILE A 68 -6.00 10.51 8.02
N ASP A 69 -5.24 10.95 9.02
CA ASP A 69 -3.82 10.60 9.18
C ASP A 69 -3.62 9.13 9.59
N LYS A 70 -4.35 8.62 10.58
CA LYS A 70 -4.13 7.26 11.11
C LYS A 70 -4.82 6.17 10.31
N LEU A 71 -6.04 6.43 9.84
CA LEU A 71 -6.90 5.42 9.22
C LEU A 71 -6.99 5.59 7.70
N ALA A 72 -6.28 6.59 7.15
CA ALA A 72 -6.31 6.91 5.73
C ALA A 72 -7.73 7.08 5.18
N LEU A 73 -8.65 7.63 5.98
CA LEU A 73 -10.01 7.93 5.53
C LEU A 73 -10.00 9.01 4.43
N ARG A 74 -10.99 8.95 3.54
CA ARG A 74 -11.22 10.04 2.57
C ARG A 74 -11.88 11.21 3.29
N ALA A 75 -11.72 12.42 2.76
CA ALA A 75 -12.29 13.63 3.36
C ALA A 75 -13.81 13.56 3.52
N GLY A 76 -14.54 13.06 2.52
CA GLY A 76 -16.01 12.97 2.54
C GLY A 76 -16.66 14.33 2.28
N ASN A 77 -16.93 14.63 1.00
CA ASN A 77 -17.73 15.80 0.66
C ASN A 77 -19.20 15.47 0.87
N GLU A 78 -19.98 16.45 1.33
CA GLU A 78 -21.43 16.39 1.32
C GLU A 78 -21.94 16.10 -0.10
N LYS A 79 -23.00 15.31 -0.19
CA LYS A 79 -23.70 14.96 -1.42
C LYS A 79 -25.17 15.29 -1.24
N GLU A 80 -25.84 15.63 -2.32
CA GLU A 80 -27.29 15.85 -2.29
C GLU A 80 -28.02 14.54 -2.00
N GLU A 81 -28.93 14.59 -1.02
CA GLU A 81 -29.74 13.44 -0.61
C GLU A 81 -30.65 12.99 -1.75
N GLY A 82 -30.69 11.68 -2.02
CA GLY A 82 -31.55 11.08 -3.04
C GLY A 82 -30.96 11.02 -4.46
N GLU A 83 -29.89 11.76 -4.76
CA GLU A 83 -29.25 11.71 -6.10
C GLU A 83 -28.14 10.66 -6.20
N THR A 84 -27.47 10.36 -5.09
CA THR A 84 -26.32 9.44 -5.06
C THR A 84 -26.47 8.40 -3.96
N ALA A 85 -25.77 7.27 -4.11
CA ALA A 85 -25.72 6.27 -3.07
C ALA A 85 -25.19 6.88 -1.75
N ASP A 86 -25.93 6.65 -0.66
CA ASP A 86 -25.55 7.11 0.68
C ASP A 86 -24.21 6.50 1.07
N THR A 87 -23.18 7.35 0.99
CA THR A 87 -21.80 6.97 1.18
C THR A 87 -21.07 8.14 1.79
N VAL A 88 -20.31 7.87 2.85
CA VAL A 88 -19.70 8.89 3.69
C VAL A 88 -18.17 8.83 3.64
N GLY A 89 -17.53 9.94 4.01
CA GLY A 89 -16.12 10.00 4.37
C GLY A 89 -15.95 10.69 5.72
N CYS A 90 -14.72 10.98 6.10
CA CYS A 90 -14.39 11.42 7.46
C CYS A 90 -15.20 12.63 7.95
N CYS A 91 -15.31 13.69 7.16
CA CYS A 91 -16.02 14.91 7.54
C CYS A 91 -17.55 14.77 7.49
N SER A 92 -18.07 13.77 6.78
CA SER A 92 -19.50 13.51 6.61
C SER A 92 -19.95 12.26 7.37
N LEU A 93 -19.18 11.83 8.37
CA LEU A 93 -19.59 10.72 9.25
C LEU A 93 -20.76 11.20 10.11
N ARG A 94 -21.80 10.39 10.18
CA ARG A 94 -22.91 10.50 11.14
C ARG A 94 -22.67 9.69 12.41
N VAL A 95 -23.45 9.95 13.46
CA VAL A 95 -23.37 9.28 14.77
C VAL A 95 -23.52 7.75 14.64
N GLU A 96 -24.45 7.28 13.81
CA GLU A 96 -24.72 5.84 13.58
C GLU A 96 -23.52 5.03 13.05
N HIS A 97 -22.53 5.69 12.45
CA HIS A 97 -21.39 5.01 11.82
C HIS A 97 -20.29 4.62 12.79
N ILE A 98 -20.37 5.05 14.05
CA ILE A 98 -19.37 4.72 15.07
C ILE A 98 -20.02 4.22 16.35
N ASN A 99 -19.42 3.20 16.94
CA ASN A 99 -19.73 2.73 18.29
C ASN A 99 -18.50 2.91 19.19
N LEU A 100 -18.73 3.44 20.39
CA LEU A 100 -17.69 3.75 21.36
C LEU A 100 -17.66 2.67 22.45
N HIS A 101 -16.56 1.94 22.54
CA HIS A 101 -16.35 0.90 23.52
C HIS A 101 -15.21 1.31 24.48
N PRO A 102 -15.49 1.58 25.77
CA PRO A 102 -14.44 1.91 26.74
C PRO A 102 -13.37 0.83 26.85
N GLU A 103 -13.78 -0.44 26.74
CA GLU A 103 -12.90 -1.60 26.63
C GLU A 103 -13.53 -2.61 25.66
N LEU A 104 -12.74 -3.15 24.73
CA LEU A 104 -13.16 -4.22 23.81
C LEU A 104 -11.94 -5.06 23.43
N ASP A 105 -12.09 -6.38 23.43
CA ASP A 105 -11.04 -7.33 23.04
C ASP A 105 -9.70 -7.11 23.80
N GLY A 106 -9.77 -6.68 25.07
CA GLY A 106 -8.61 -6.37 25.91
C GLY A 106 -7.89 -5.06 25.58
N GLN A 107 -8.50 -4.19 24.77
CA GLN A 107 -7.97 -2.88 24.40
C GLN A 107 -8.86 -1.77 24.97
N GLU A 108 -8.24 -0.72 25.51
CA GLU A 108 -8.96 0.45 26.01
C GLU A 108 -9.30 1.43 24.88
N TYR A 109 -10.41 2.15 25.04
CA TYR A 109 -10.85 3.25 24.17
C TYR A 109 -10.97 2.84 22.70
N VAL A 110 -11.77 1.82 22.42
CA VAL A 110 -11.95 1.29 21.07
C VAL A 110 -13.12 2.00 20.37
N VAL A 111 -12.83 2.50 19.17
CA VAL A 111 -13.86 3.02 18.25
C VAL A 111 -14.11 1.97 17.19
N GLU A 112 -15.32 1.45 17.14
CA GLU A 112 -15.80 0.59 16.08
C GLU A 112 -16.42 1.46 14.99
N PHE A 113 -15.86 1.41 13.79
CA PHE A 113 -16.38 2.08 12.60
C PHE A 113 -17.14 1.08 11.74
N ASP A 114 -18.32 1.48 11.26
CA ASP A 114 -19.08 0.70 10.29
C ASP A 114 -19.87 1.64 9.37
N PHE A 115 -19.40 1.81 8.13
CA PHE A 115 -20.06 2.67 7.15
C PHE A 115 -19.75 2.28 5.72
N LEU A 116 -20.56 2.78 4.77
CA LEU A 116 -20.29 2.63 3.34
C LEU A 116 -19.47 3.82 2.83
N GLY A 117 -18.26 3.55 2.35
CA GLY A 117 -17.39 4.55 1.75
C GLY A 117 -17.61 4.71 0.25
N LYS A 118 -16.62 5.29 -0.43
CA LYS A 118 -16.62 5.41 -1.90
C LYS A 118 -16.91 4.07 -2.58
N ASP A 119 -17.73 4.11 -3.63
CA ASP A 119 -18.15 2.93 -4.42
C ASP A 119 -18.97 1.92 -3.58
N SER A 120 -19.60 2.40 -2.50
CA SER A 120 -20.38 1.62 -1.52
C SER A 120 -19.60 0.46 -0.89
N ILE A 121 -18.26 0.60 -0.80
CA ILE A 121 -17.41 -0.37 -0.13
C ILE A 121 -17.48 -0.13 1.38
N ARG A 122 -17.93 -1.15 2.11
CA ARG A 122 -17.98 -1.13 3.58
C ARG A 122 -16.59 -0.90 4.18
N TYR A 123 -16.50 0.04 5.09
CA TYR A 123 -15.36 0.22 5.99
C TYR A 123 -15.80 -0.27 7.35
N TYR A 124 -15.26 -1.43 7.76
CA TYR A 124 -15.45 -1.98 9.10
C TYR A 124 -14.10 -2.07 9.79
N ASN A 125 -13.94 -1.43 10.94
CA ASN A 125 -12.68 -1.47 11.68
C ASN A 125 -12.90 -1.18 13.17
N LYS A 126 -12.19 -1.92 14.04
CA LYS A 126 -12.14 -1.65 15.48
C LYS A 126 -10.76 -1.10 15.81
N VAL A 127 -10.71 0.15 16.26
CA VAL A 127 -9.45 0.87 16.41
C VAL A 127 -9.32 1.42 17.82
N PRO A 128 -8.29 1.02 18.58
CA PRO A 128 -7.90 1.72 19.80
C PRO A 128 -7.46 3.14 19.48
N VAL A 129 -8.05 4.13 20.14
CA VAL A 129 -7.69 5.54 19.96
C VAL A 129 -7.12 6.13 21.24
N GLU A 130 -6.46 7.28 21.12
CA GLU A 130 -5.99 8.00 22.29
C GLU A 130 -7.17 8.44 23.17
N LYS A 131 -7.05 8.32 24.51
CA LYS A 131 -8.10 8.64 25.49
C LYS A 131 -8.81 9.98 25.23
N ARG A 132 -8.07 11.00 24.78
CA ARG A 132 -8.63 12.33 24.48
C ARG A 132 -9.52 12.31 23.23
N VAL A 133 -9.16 11.53 22.21
CA VAL A 133 -10.00 11.32 21.03
C VAL A 133 -11.31 10.66 21.43
N PHE A 134 -11.24 9.56 22.21
CA PHE A 134 -12.44 8.86 22.67
C PHE A 134 -13.39 9.76 23.46
N LYS A 135 -12.87 10.51 24.45
CA LYS A 135 -13.67 11.47 25.22
C LYS A 135 -14.28 12.58 24.35
N ASN A 136 -13.54 13.06 23.35
CA ASN A 136 -14.07 14.06 22.43
C ASN A 136 -15.19 13.47 21.56
N LEU A 137 -15.08 12.23 21.10
CA LEU A 137 -16.16 11.57 20.37
C LEU A 137 -17.44 11.43 21.20
N GLN A 138 -17.31 11.09 22.50
CA GLN A 138 -18.48 11.07 23.40
C GLN A 138 -19.19 12.44 23.44
N LEU A 139 -18.43 13.54 23.52
CA LEU A 139 -18.99 14.89 23.48
C LEU A 139 -19.58 15.25 22.11
N PHE A 140 -19.00 14.74 21.01
CA PHE A 140 -19.50 15.01 19.67
C PHE A 140 -20.83 14.31 19.37
N MET A 141 -21.12 13.22 20.08
CA MET A 141 -22.36 12.44 19.97
C MET A 141 -23.43 12.86 21.00
N GLU A 142 -23.09 13.72 21.95
CA GLU A 142 -24.01 14.13 23.01
C GLU A 142 -25.18 14.97 22.45
N ASN A 143 -26.40 14.62 22.84
CA ASN A 143 -27.66 15.25 22.38
C ASN A 143 -27.88 15.21 20.86
N LYS A 144 -27.39 14.16 20.18
CA LYS A 144 -27.60 13.93 18.75
C LYS A 144 -28.38 12.66 18.47
N GLN A 145 -29.12 12.66 17.37
CA GLN A 145 -29.76 11.47 16.80
C GLN A 145 -28.77 10.66 15.95
N PRO A 146 -29.05 9.37 15.66
CA PRO A 146 -28.19 8.53 14.83
C PRO A 146 -27.82 9.13 13.46
N GLU A 147 -28.77 9.82 12.83
CA GLU A 147 -28.67 10.47 11.53
C GLU A 147 -27.93 11.81 11.54
N ASP A 148 -27.67 12.39 12.71
CA ASP A 148 -26.96 13.67 12.80
C ASP A 148 -25.47 13.51 12.47
N ASP A 149 -24.88 14.56 11.88
CA ASP A 149 -23.45 14.61 11.63
C ASP A 149 -22.63 14.52 12.92
N LEU A 150 -21.67 13.60 12.94
CA LEU A 150 -20.69 13.47 14.02
C LEU A 150 -19.88 14.76 14.18
N PHE A 151 -19.51 15.39 13.07
CA PHE A 151 -18.73 16.63 13.03
C PHE A 151 -19.56 17.83 12.57
N ASP A 152 -20.57 18.22 13.36
CA ASP A 152 -21.57 19.27 13.05
C ASP A 152 -20.99 20.67 12.73
N ARG A 153 -19.73 20.97 13.10
CA ARG A 153 -19.09 22.28 12.84
C ARG A 153 -17.93 22.20 11.85
N LEU A 154 -17.86 21.10 11.09
CA LEU A 154 -16.78 20.81 10.16
C LEU A 154 -17.33 20.43 8.79
N ASN A 155 -16.65 20.88 7.74
CA ASN A 155 -16.79 20.34 6.40
C ASN A 155 -15.42 20.28 5.73
N THR A 156 -15.33 19.69 4.54
CA THR A 156 -14.06 19.51 3.84
C THR A 156 -13.40 20.82 3.42
N GLY A 157 -14.19 21.88 3.18
CA GLY A 157 -13.67 23.22 2.90
C GLY A 157 -12.93 23.81 4.10
N ILE A 158 -13.53 23.74 5.29
CA ILE A 158 -12.92 24.19 6.55
C ILE A 158 -11.63 23.39 6.84
N LEU A 159 -11.68 22.07 6.67
CA LEU A 159 -10.51 21.21 6.91
C LEU A 159 -9.37 21.55 5.93
N ASN A 160 -9.63 21.61 4.63
CA ASN A 160 -8.60 21.88 3.63
C ASN A 160 -8.03 23.29 3.74
N LYS A 161 -8.84 24.29 4.12
CA LYS A 161 -8.33 25.63 4.41
C LYS A 161 -7.29 25.62 5.53
N HIS A 162 -7.59 24.94 6.63
CA HIS A 162 -6.62 24.78 7.72
C HIS A 162 -5.36 24.02 7.29
N LEU A 163 -5.50 22.96 6.49
CA LEU A 163 -4.36 22.22 5.96
C LEU A 163 -3.46 23.08 5.07
N GLN A 164 -4.05 23.92 4.22
CA GLN A 164 -3.33 24.85 3.36
C GLN A 164 -2.48 25.84 4.19
N ASP A 165 -3.00 26.30 5.33
CA ASP A 165 -2.26 27.17 6.26
C ASP A 165 -1.08 26.44 6.93
N LEU A 166 -1.18 25.13 7.13
CA LEU A 166 -0.10 24.31 7.73
C LEU A 166 1.01 23.99 6.74
N MET A 167 0.67 23.78 5.46
CA MET A 167 1.62 23.55 4.38
C MET A 167 0.98 23.90 3.02
N GLU A 168 1.66 24.70 2.23
CA GLU A 168 1.18 25.11 0.91
C GLU A 168 0.91 23.89 -0.02
N GLY A 169 -0.33 23.79 -0.49
CA GLY A 169 -0.81 22.72 -1.36
C GLY A 169 -1.30 21.48 -0.61
N LEU A 170 -1.31 21.51 0.73
CA LEU A 170 -1.77 20.41 1.55
C LEU A 170 -3.29 20.30 1.54
N THR A 171 -3.77 19.09 1.27
CA THR A 171 -5.20 18.74 1.32
C THR A 171 -5.34 17.37 1.95
N ALA A 172 -6.55 17.01 2.39
CA ALA A 172 -6.82 15.72 3.03
C ALA A 172 -6.39 14.51 2.15
N LYS A 173 -6.49 14.62 0.81
CA LYS A 173 -6.04 13.57 -0.13
C LYS A 173 -4.53 13.30 -0.08
N VAL A 174 -3.72 14.29 0.32
CA VAL A 174 -2.27 14.16 0.38
C VAL A 174 -1.87 13.16 1.47
N PHE A 175 -2.57 13.13 2.61
CA PHE A 175 -2.32 12.16 3.68
C PHE A 175 -2.47 10.72 3.20
N ARG A 176 -3.50 10.40 2.40
CA ARG A 176 -3.65 9.04 1.83
C ARG A 176 -2.48 8.67 0.91
N THR A 177 -1.98 9.61 0.12
CA THR A 177 -0.83 9.39 -0.78
C THR A 177 0.46 9.21 0.02
N TYR A 178 0.67 10.06 1.03
CA TYR A 178 1.80 10.00 1.95
C TYR A 178 1.83 8.66 2.72
N ASN A 179 0.74 8.32 3.40
CA ASN A 179 0.63 7.09 4.19
C ASN A 179 0.81 5.84 3.31
N ALA A 180 0.17 5.81 2.14
CA ALA A 180 0.33 4.68 1.21
C ALA A 180 1.79 4.51 0.75
N SER A 181 2.45 5.61 0.37
CA SER A 181 3.83 5.57 -0.14
C SER A 181 4.83 5.21 0.96
N ILE A 182 4.74 5.83 2.15
CA ILE A 182 5.66 5.55 3.25
C ILE A 182 5.48 4.12 3.79
N THR A 183 4.24 3.61 3.87
CA THR A 183 3.98 2.22 4.26
C THR A 183 4.58 1.24 3.26
N LEU A 184 4.44 1.48 1.94
CA LEU A 184 5.08 0.62 0.95
C LEU A 184 6.59 0.57 1.16
N GLN A 185 7.24 1.73 1.30
CA GLN A 185 8.69 1.81 1.46
C GLN A 185 9.18 1.07 2.71
N GLN A 186 8.50 1.26 3.84
CA GLN A 186 8.81 0.58 5.10
C GLN A 186 8.61 -0.93 4.98
N GLN A 187 7.47 -1.38 4.45
CA GLN A 187 7.19 -2.80 4.28
C GLN A 187 8.14 -3.48 3.29
N LEU A 188 8.53 -2.82 2.20
CA LEU A 188 9.54 -3.36 1.29
C LEU A 188 10.91 -3.50 1.98
N LYS A 189 11.27 -2.56 2.86
CA LYS A 189 12.51 -2.62 3.64
C LYS A 189 12.49 -3.77 4.67
N GLU A 190 11.34 -4.03 5.29
CA GLU A 190 11.17 -5.07 6.31
C GLU A 190 11.01 -6.47 5.72
N LEU A 191 10.27 -6.61 4.61
CA LEU A 191 9.85 -7.92 4.08
C LEU A 191 10.79 -8.49 3.01
N THR A 192 11.68 -7.68 2.41
CA THR A 192 12.55 -8.16 1.33
C THR A 192 13.84 -8.74 1.89
N ALA A 193 14.05 -10.04 1.74
CA ALA A 193 15.31 -10.68 2.14
C ALA A 193 16.35 -10.65 1.00
N PRO A 194 17.64 -10.37 1.30
CA PRO A 194 18.67 -10.22 0.26
C PRO A 194 18.91 -11.47 -0.58
N ASP A 195 18.90 -12.64 0.06
CA ASP A 195 19.25 -13.95 -0.47
C ASP A 195 18.08 -14.67 -1.19
N GLU A 196 16.89 -14.07 -1.19
CA GLU A 196 15.73 -14.62 -1.89
C GLU A 196 15.86 -14.55 -3.42
N ASN A 197 15.27 -15.52 -4.11
CA ASN A 197 15.15 -15.45 -5.56
C ASN A 197 14.07 -14.45 -6.00
N ILE A 198 14.05 -14.11 -7.29
CA ILE A 198 13.11 -13.14 -7.86
C ILE A 198 11.64 -13.46 -7.55
N PRO A 199 11.14 -14.72 -7.69
CA PRO A 199 9.77 -15.07 -7.29
C PRO A 199 9.43 -14.72 -5.83
N ALA A 200 10.29 -15.08 -4.88
CA ALA A 200 10.08 -14.75 -3.46
C ALA A 200 10.09 -13.23 -3.22
N LYS A 201 11.03 -12.50 -3.83
CA LYS A 201 11.04 -11.02 -3.75
C LYS A 201 9.75 -10.40 -4.30
N ILE A 202 9.18 -10.94 -5.37
CA ILE A 202 7.87 -10.49 -5.91
C ILE A 202 6.75 -10.74 -4.90
N LEU A 203 6.76 -11.86 -4.17
CA LEU A 203 5.81 -12.12 -3.10
C LEU A 203 5.92 -11.07 -1.98
N SER A 204 7.15 -10.74 -1.56
CA SER A 204 7.40 -9.70 -0.56
C SER A 204 6.89 -8.33 -1.04
N TYR A 205 7.09 -7.99 -2.32
CA TYR A 205 6.51 -6.77 -2.91
C TYR A 205 4.98 -6.78 -2.86
N ASN A 206 4.35 -7.90 -3.22
CA ASN A 206 2.89 -7.99 -3.22
C ASN A 206 2.32 -7.92 -1.79
N ARG A 207 2.98 -8.51 -0.80
CA ARG A 207 2.63 -8.37 0.62
C ARG A 207 2.76 -6.92 1.11
N ALA A 208 3.83 -6.22 0.73
CA ALA A 208 3.99 -4.81 1.03
C ALA A 208 2.85 -3.96 0.43
N ASN A 209 2.50 -4.18 -0.84
CA ASN A 209 1.37 -3.50 -1.47
C ASN A 209 0.01 -3.92 -0.88
N ARG A 210 -0.13 -5.16 -0.40
CA ARG A 210 -1.33 -5.64 0.30
C ARG A 210 -1.54 -4.88 1.61
N ALA A 211 -0.50 -4.65 2.39
CA ALA A 211 -0.58 -3.82 3.60
C ALA A 211 -1.11 -2.41 3.28
N VAL A 212 -0.63 -1.80 2.19
CA VAL A 212 -1.13 -0.50 1.72
C VAL A 212 -2.60 -0.57 1.28
N ALA A 213 -2.99 -1.62 0.55
CA ALA A 213 -4.36 -1.81 0.10
C ALA A 213 -5.33 -1.99 1.26
N ILE A 214 -4.92 -2.71 2.32
CA ILE A 214 -5.68 -2.84 3.58
C ILE A 214 -5.83 -1.48 4.25
N LEU A 215 -4.74 -0.73 4.43
CA LEU A 215 -4.76 0.62 5.00
C LEU A 215 -5.72 1.55 4.23
N CYS A 216 -5.77 1.44 2.91
CA CYS A 216 -6.64 2.26 2.06
C CYS A 216 -8.07 1.71 1.89
N ASN A 217 -8.41 0.61 2.57
CA ASN A 217 -9.66 -0.14 2.40
C ASN A 217 -9.99 -0.48 0.93
N HIS A 218 -8.99 -0.88 0.15
CA HIS A 218 -9.17 -1.34 -1.23
C HIS A 218 -9.61 -2.80 -1.28
N GLN A 219 -10.87 -3.03 -0.94
CA GLN A 219 -11.48 -4.36 -0.94
C GLN A 219 -12.10 -4.72 -2.30
N ARG A 220 -12.30 -6.01 -2.54
CA ARG A 220 -13.10 -6.55 -3.64
C ARG A 220 -13.81 -7.81 -3.20
N ALA A 221 -14.93 -8.12 -3.85
CA ALA A 221 -15.55 -9.43 -3.72
C ALA A 221 -14.61 -10.53 -4.24
N PRO A 222 -14.59 -11.72 -3.63
CA PRO A 222 -13.89 -12.88 -4.17
C PRO A 222 -14.37 -13.17 -5.61
N PRO A 223 -13.47 -13.43 -6.57
CA PRO A 223 -13.87 -13.83 -7.92
C PRO A 223 -14.73 -15.09 -7.89
N LYS A 224 -15.82 -15.15 -8.69
CA LYS A 224 -16.71 -16.32 -8.76
C LYS A 224 -15.98 -17.63 -9.14
N THR A 225 -14.89 -17.52 -9.89
CA THR A 225 -14.07 -18.64 -10.36
C THR A 225 -12.85 -18.93 -9.48
N PHE A 226 -12.74 -18.27 -8.31
CA PHE A 226 -11.56 -18.34 -7.45
C PHE A 226 -11.25 -19.77 -7.01
N GLU A 227 -12.22 -20.47 -6.42
CA GLU A 227 -12.03 -21.83 -5.89
C GLU A 227 -11.58 -22.80 -6.99
N LYS A 228 -12.24 -22.79 -8.15
CA LYS A 228 -11.85 -23.62 -9.31
C LYS A 228 -10.43 -23.30 -9.79
N SER A 229 -10.06 -22.02 -9.82
CA SER A 229 -8.72 -21.57 -10.21
C SER A 229 -7.64 -22.02 -9.20
N MET A 230 -7.96 -21.99 -7.90
CA MET A 230 -7.08 -22.45 -6.83
C MET A 230 -6.91 -23.96 -6.85
N MET A 231 -7.98 -24.73 -7.02
CA MET A 231 -7.91 -26.20 -7.19
C MET A 231 -7.01 -26.57 -8.37
N ASN A 232 -7.19 -25.93 -9.52
CA ASN A 232 -6.36 -26.17 -10.70
C ASN A 232 -4.88 -25.83 -10.47
N LEU A 233 -4.59 -24.81 -9.66
CA LEU A 233 -3.22 -24.44 -9.31
C LEU A 233 -2.62 -25.46 -8.33
N GLN A 234 -3.39 -25.91 -7.36
CA GLN A 234 -2.98 -26.93 -6.41
C GLN A 234 -2.65 -28.26 -7.10
N SER A 235 -3.49 -28.73 -8.03
CA SER A 235 -3.19 -29.95 -8.79
C SER A 235 -1.88 -29.84 -9.61
N LYS A 236 -1.55 -28.64 -10.12
CA LYS A 236 -0.26 -28.40 -10.80
C LYS A 236 0.92 -28.42 -9.84
N ILE A 237 0.73 -27.91 -8.62
CA ILE A 237 1.74 -27.97 -7.54
C ILE A 237 1.99 -29.43 -7.17
N ASP A 238 0.93 -30.21 -6.96
CA ASP A 238 1.04 -31.61 -6.56
C ASP A 238 1.74 -32.46 -7.65
N ALA A 239 1.34 -32.31 -8.91
CA ALA A 239 2.02 -32.95 -10.03
C ALA A 239 3.50 -32.54 -10.14
N LYS A 240 3.83 -31.27 -9.82
CA LYS A 240 5.22 -30.79 -9.81
C LYS A 240 6.02 -31.38 -8.63
N LYS A 241 5.39 -31.56 -7.47
CA LYS A 241 5.99 -32.25 -6.30
C LYS A 241 6.33 -33.70 -6.63
N GLU A 242 5.45 -34.41 -7.32
CA GLU A 242 5.72 -35.78 -7.79
C GLU A 242 6.92 -35.83 -8.74
N GLN A 243 6.94 -34.96 -9.77
CA GLN A 243 8.09 -34.86 -10.70
C GLN A 243 9.40 -34.56 -9.97
N LEU A 244 9.37 -33.68 -8.97
CA LEU A 244 10.54 -33.36 -8.16
C LEU A 244 10.98 -34.56 -7.30
N ALA A 245 10.03 -35.31 -6.72
CA ALA A 245 10.33 -36.50 -5.95
C ALA A 245 11.04 -37.56 -6.80
N ASP A 246 10.56 -37.81 -8.02
CA ASP A 246 11.18 -38.74 -8.96
C ASP A 246 12.56 -38.26 -9.41
N ALA A 247 12.72 -36.98 -9.76
CA ALA A 247 14.02 -36.42 -10.12
C ALA A 247 15.04 -36.51 -8.97
N ARG A 248 14.59 -36.39 -7.71
CA ARG A 248 15.43 -36.59 -6.52
C ARG A 248 15.82 -38.06 -6.34
N ARG A 249 14.93 -39.01 -6.62
CA ARG A 249 15.25 -40.46 -6.64
C ARG A 249 16.30 -40.78 -7.71
N ASP A 250 16.11 -40.27 -8.92
CA ASP A 250 17.08 -40.41 -10.02
C ASP A 250 18.46 -39.85 -9.66
N LEU A 251 18.49 -38.66 -9.06
CA LEU A 251 19.75 -38.06 -8.61
C LEU A 251 20.42 -38.90 -7.51
N LYS A 252 19.64 -39.49 -6.61
CA LYS A 252 20.16 -40.39 -5.56
C LYS A 252 20.78 -41.65 -6.18
N SER A 253 20.10 -42.26 -7.15
CA SER A 253 20.61 -43.43 -7.88
C SER A 253 21.91 -43.09 -8.63
N ALA A 254 21.91 -42.01 -9.42
CA ALA A 254 23.09 -41.57 -10.16
C ALA A 254 24.29 -41.27 -9.25
N LYS A 255 24.06 -40.73 -8.05
CA LYS A 255 25.11 -40.50 -7.05
C LYS A 255 25.65 -41.82 -6.48
N ALA A 256 24.81 -42.85 -6.32
CA ALA A 256 25.27 -44.17 -5.89
C ALA A 256 26.14 -44.83 -6.97
N ASP A 257 25.71 -44.81 -8.22
CA ASP A 257 26.46 -45.36 -9.35
C ASP A 257 27.81 -44.67 -9.53
N ALA A 258 27.85 -43.33 -9.40
CA ALA A 258 29.09 -42.55 -9.46
C ALA A 258 30.08 -42.87 -8.34
N LYS A 259 29.61 -43.33 -7.16
CA LYS A 259 30.49 -43.77 -6.06
C LYS A 259 31.16 -45.12 -6.37
N VAL A 260 30.47 -46.00 -7.10
CA VAL A 260 30.97 -47.32 -7.46
C VAL A 260 31.91 -47.23 -8.66
N LEU A 261 31.48 -46.61 -9.75
CA LEU A 261 32.21 -46.59 -11.03
C LEU A 261 33.31 -45.53 -11.09
N LYS A 262 33.16 -44.40 -10.36
CA LYS A 262 34.13 -43.28 -10.26
C LYS A 262 34.67 -42.73 -11.59
N ASP A 263 33.95 -42.89 -12.68
CA ASP A 263 34.38 -42.45 -14.00
C ASP A 263 33.82 -41.06 -14.38
N ALA A 264 34.40 -40.44 -15.42
CA ALA A 264 33.98 -39.12 -15.88
C ALA A 264 32.54 -39.10 -16.43
N LYS A 265 32.05 -40.24 -16.93
CA LYS A 265 30.70 -40.37 -17.50
C LYS A 265 29.64 -40.30 -16.41
N THR A 266 29.78 -41.05 -15.31
CA THR A 266 28.82 -41.01 -14.20
C THR A 266 28.80 -39.65 -13.50
N LYS A 267 29.95 -38.96 -13.37
CA LYS A 267 29.99 -37.57 -12.86
C LYS A 267 29.16 -36.61 -13.72
N LYS A 268 29.24 -36.70 -15.06
CA LYS A 268 28.39 -35.89 -15.96
C LYS A 268 26.90 -36.18 -15.81
N VAL A 269 26.52 -37.45 -15.55
CA VAL A 269 25.12 -37.82 -15.31
C VAL A 269 24.60 -37.21 -14.01
N VAL A 270 25.39 -37.25 -12.93
CA VAL A 270 25.04 -36.62 -11.64
C VAL A 270 24.85 -35.11 -11.80
N GLU A 271 25.76 -34.44 -12.53
CA GLU A 271 25.68 -33.01 -12.83
C GLU A 271 24.35 -32.67 -13.55
N SER A 272 24.01 -33.45 -14.59
CA SER A 272 22.77 -33.27 -15.36
C SER A 272 21.52 -33.46 -14.51
N LYS A 273 21.45 -34.54 -13.71
CA LYS A 273 20.31 -34.80 -12.80
C LYS A 273 20.21 -33.76 -11.69
N LYS A 274 21.34 -33.25 -11.18
CA LYS A 274 21.36 -32.14 -10.19
C LYS A 274 20.75 -30.87 -10.77
N LYS A 275 21.12 -30.49 -12.00
CA LYS A 275 20.52 -29.35 -12.70
C LYS A 275 19.02 -29.54 -12.97
N ALA A 276 18.58 -30.76 -13.26
CA ALA A 276 17.16 -31.07 -13.44
C ALA A 276 16.36 -30.89 -12.14
N VAL A 277 16.89 -31.37 -11.00
CA VAL A 277 16.29 -31.15 -9.67
C VAL A 277 16.19 -29.65 -9.36
N GLN A 278 17.28 -28.89 -9.52
CA GLN A 278 17.27 -27.44 -9.27
C GLN A 278 16.21 -26.71 -10.09
N ARG A 279 16.08 -27.03 -11.39
CA ARG A 279 15.06 -26.45 -12.26
C ARG A 279 13.64 -26.77 -11.78
N LEU A 280 13.39 -28.00 -11.33
CA LEU A 280 12.08 -28.41 -10.81
C LEU A 280 11.77 -27.72 -9.47
N GLU A 281 12.75 -27.54 -8.61
CA GLU A 281 12.62 -26.79 -7.35
C GLU A 281 12.24 -25.33 -7.61
N GLU A 282 12.92 -24.66 -8.54
CA GLU A 282 12.58 -23.28 -8.95
C GLU A 282 11.15 -23.17 -9.54
N GLN A 283 10.76 -24.13 -10.37
CA GLN A 283 9.41 -24.17 -10.94
C GLN A 283 8.33 -24.40 -9.88
N LEU A 284 8.58 -25.32 -8.94
CA LEU A 284 7.67 -25.60 -7.84
C LEU A 284 7.50 -24.37 -6.96
N MET A 285 8.62 -23.76 -6.55
CA MET A 285 8.62 -22.56 -5.73
C MET A 285 7.83 -21.42 -6.38
N LYS A 286 7.97 -21.22 -7.69
CA LYS A 286 7.18 -20.23 -8.43
C LYS A 286 5.67 -20.50 -8.36
N LEU A 287 5.25 -21.76 -8.46
CA LEU A 287 3.83 -22.13 -8.37
C LEU A 287 3.29 -21.95 -6.95
N GLU A 288 4.06 -22.35 -5.93
CA GLU A 288 3.68 -22.19 -4.53
C GLU A 288 3.56 -20.71 -4.16
N VAL A 289 4.54 -19.87 -4.55
CA VAL A 289 4.46 -18.42 -4.39
C VAL A 289 3.22 -17.85 -5.08
N GLN A 290 2.90 -18.31 -6.30
CA GLN A 290 1.70 -17.85 -7.01
C GLN A 290 0.40 -18.25 -6.29
N ALA A 291 0.37 -19.42 -5.66
CA ALA A 291 -0.78 -19.87 -4.88
C ALA A 291 -0.97 -19.01 -3.63
N THR A 292 0.10 -18.79 -2.88
CA THR A 292 0.11 -17.91 -1.70
C THR A 292 -0.34 -16.49 -2.06
N ASP A 293 0.22 -15.90 -3.11
CA ASP A 293 -0.12 -14.56 -3.57
C ASP A 293 -1.60 -14.43 -3.96
N ARG A 294 -2.18 -15.45 -4.59
CA ARG A 294 -3.61 -15.46 -4.96
C ARG A 294 -4.51 -15.58 -3.73
N GLU A 295 -4.16 -16.43 -2.79
CA GLU A 295 -4.93 -16.65 -1.56
C GLU A 295 -4.94 -15.40 -0.69
N GLU A 296 -3.77 -14.83 -0.40
CA GLU A 296 -3.64 -13.62 0.42
C GLU A 296 -4.41 -12.43 -0.19
N ASN A 297 -4.51 -12.36 -1.53
CA ASN A 297 -5.18 -11.28 -2.25
C ASN A 297 -6.61 -11.63 -2.73
N LYS A 298 -7.24 -12.70 -2.22
CA LYS A 298 -8.60 -13.12 -2.61
C LYS A 298 -9.62 -11.97 -2.57
N GLN A 299 -9.60 -11.17 -1.50
CA GLN A 299 -10.53 -10.06 -1.25
C GLN A 299 -9.89 -8.67 -1.36
N ILE A 300 -8.63 -8.57 -1.83
CA ILE A 300 -7.87 -7.31 -1.83
C ILE A 300 -7.58 -6.84 -3.26
N ALA A 301 -7.81 -5.56 -3.53
CA ALA A 301 -7.60 -4.92 -4.82
C ALA A 301 -6.28 -4.11 -4.86
N LEU A 302 -5.19 -4.77 -5.27
CA LEU A 302 -3.84 -4.18 -5.32
C LEU A 302 -3.63 -3.13 -6.42
N GLY A 303 -4.46 -3.12 -7.47
CA GLY A 303 -4.27 -2.25 -8.63
C GLY A 303 -4.46 -0.78 -8.32
N THR A 304 -5.45 -0.45 -7.49
CA THR A 304 -5.83 0.93 -7.17
C THR A 304 -4.74 1.66 -6.38
N SER A 305 -4.16 1.02 -5.36
CA SER A 305 -3.00 1.55 -4.60
C SER A 305 -1.80 1.76 -5.53
N LYS A 306 -1.44 0.71 -6.27
CA LYS A 306 -0.28 0.66 -7.17
C LYS A 306 -0.27 1.74 -8.24
N LEU A 307 -1.44 2.12 -8.76
CA LEU A 307 -1.54 3.09 -9.85
C LEU A 307 -1.64 4.54 -9.38
N ASN A 308 -2.17 4.79 -8.18
CA ASN A 308 -2.65 6.13 -7.84
C ASN A 308 -2.10 6.69 -6.52
N TYR A 309 -1.65 5.84 -5.59
CA TYR A 309 -1.28 6.25 -4.24
C TYR A 309 0.17 5.94 -3.88
N LEU A 310 0.82 5.07 -4.63
CA LEU A 310 2.22 4.68 -4.42
C LEU A 310 3.13 5.48 -5.33
N ASP A 311 4.13 6.15 -4.77
CA ASP A 311 5.18 6.81 -5.57
C ASP A 311 5.94 5.75 -6.37
N PRO A 312 5.86 5.77 -7.71
CA PRO A 312 6.46 4.74 -8.56
C PRO A 312 7.99 4.67 -8.41
N ARG A 313 8.65 5.74 -7.94
CA ARG A 313 10.10 5.75 -7.72
C ARG A 313 10.53 4.79 -6.59
N ILE A 314 9.68 4.56 -5.59
CA ILE A 314 9.91 3.54 -4.55
C ILE A 314 10.04 2.16 -5.19
N THR A 315 9.11 1.82 -6.09
CA THR A 315 9.12 0.55 -6.81
C THR A 315 10.32 0.43 -7.75
N VAL A 316 10.64 1.50 -8.48
CA VAL A 316 11.80 1.53 -9.39
C VAL A 316 13.10 1.30 -8.62
N ALA A 317 13.29 2.02 -7.51
CA ALA A 317 14.46 1.88 -6.66
C ALA A 317 14.60 0.45 -6.10
N TRP A 318 13.50 -0.10 -5.58
CA TRP A 318 13.47 -1.49 -5.12
C TRP A 318 13.81 -2.50 -6.24
N CYS A 319 13.28 -2.29 -7.46
CA CYS A 319 13.59 -3.16 -8.60
C CYS A 319 15.08 -3.09 -8.98
N LYS A 320 15.66 -1.89 -9.02
CA LYS A 320 17.09 -1.70 -9.32
C LYS A 320 17.97 -2.36 -8.24
N LYS A 321 17.70 -2.04 -6.97
CA LYS A 321 18.44 -2.54 -5.81
C LYS A 321 18.52 -4.07 -5.73
N TRP A 322 17.43 -4.75 -6.11
CA TRP A 322 17.34 -6.21 -6.00
C TRP A 322 17.45 -6.96 -7.32
N GLY A 323 17.77 -6.26 -8.41
CA GLY A 323 17.86 -6.85 -9.76
C GLY A 323 16.54 -7.49 -10.22
N VAL A 324 15.39 -7.01 -9.74
CA VAL A 324 14.07 -7.49 -10.17
C VAL A 324 13.67 -6.74 -11.44
N PRO A 325 13.44 -7.43 -12.58
CA PRO A 325 13.07 -6.75 -13.81
C PRO A 325 11.74 -5.99 -13.64
N ILE A 326 11.72 -4.71 -14.00
CA ILE A 326 10.59 -3.80 -13.77
C ILE A 326 9.30 -4.31 -14.45
N GLU A 327 9.42 -5.05 -15.55
CA GLU A 327 8.30 -5.67 -16.26
C GLU A 327 7.61 -6.79 -15.49
N LYS A 328 8.24 -7.32 -14.44
CA LYS A 328 7.62 -8.27 -13.50
C LYS A 328 6.67 -7.56 -12.53
N ILE A 329 6.91 -6.28 -12.28
CA ILE A 329 6.06 -5.47 -11.39
C ILE A 329 5.07 -4.66 -12.23
N TYR A 330 5.53 -3.88 -13.19
CA TYR A 330 4.66 -3.04 -14.03
C TYR A 330 4.44 -3.66 -15.41
N ASN A 331 3.17 -3.78 -15.82
CA ASN A 331 2.82 -4.15 -17.20
C ASN A 331 3.15 -3.03 -18.20
N LYS A 332 2.96 -3.27 -19.50
CA LYS A 332 3.33 -2.31 -20.57
C LYS A 332 2.74 -0.91 -20.33
N THR A 333 1.43 -0.82 -20.14
CA THR A 333 0.72 0.45 -19.90
C THR A 333 1.17 1.15 -18.61
N GLN A 334 1.47 0.38 -17.55
CA GLN A 334 2.00 0.93 -16.31
C GLN A 334 3.40 1.51 -16.49
N ARG A 335 4.26 0.85 -17.27
CA ARG A 335 5.60 1.37 -17.59
C ARG A 335 5.54 2.63 -18.45
N GLU A 336 4.58 2.72 -19.38
CA GLU A 336 4.34 3.94 -20.15
C GLU A 336 3.88 5.09 -19.25
N LYS A 337 2.94 4.83 -18.32
CA LYS A 337 2.49 5.84 -17.34
C LYS A 337 3.63 6.33 -16.43
N PHE A 338 4.47 5.42 -15.97
CA PHE A 338 5.54 5.69 -15.00
C PHE A 338 6.93 5.83 -15.65
N ALA A 339 6.98 6.10 -16.96
CA ALA A 339 8.24 6.26 -17.69
C ALA A 339 9.15 7.32 -17.04
N TRP A 340 8.55 8.42 -16.56
CA TRP A 340 9.26 9.48 -15.84
C TRP A 340 9.99 8.98 -14.59
N ALA A 341 9.38 8.08 -13.82
CA ALA A 341 9.97 7.52 -12.60
C ALA A 341 11.04 6.47 -12.91
N ILE A 342 10.82 5.66 -13.95
CA ILE A 342 11.76 4.62 -14.39
C ILE A 342 13.08 5.24 -14.86
N ASP A 343 13.00 6.35 -15.60
CA ASP A 343 14.15 7.08 -16.13
C ASP A 343 14.91 7.82 -15.02
N MET A 344 14.20 8.50 -14.11
CA MET A 344 14.83 9.44 -13.16
C MET A 344 15.31 8.83 -11.84
N ALA A 345 14.73 7.72 -11.36
CA ALA A 345 15.01 7.21 -10.01
C ALA A 345 16.17 6.21 -10.00
N ASP A 346 17.10 6.37 -9.06
CA ASP A 346 18.17 5.41 -8.76
C ASP A 346 17.70 4.35 -7.74
N GLU A 347 18.60 3.44 -7.37
CA GLU A 347 18.35 2.38 -6.39
C GLU A 347 18.34 2.86 -4.93
N ASP A 348 18.84 4.07 -4.68
CA ASP A 348 18.99 4.69 -3.36
C ASP A 348 17.85 5.66 -3.03
N TYR A 349 16.90 5.86 -3.95
CA TYR A 349 15.78 6.77 -3.78
C TYR A 349 15.01 6.51 -2.47
N GLU A 350 14.85 7.59 -1.70
CA GLU A 350 14.02 7.64 -0.51
C GLU A 350 12.85 8.62 -0.69
N PHE A 351 11.62 8.10 -0.56
CA PHE A 351 10.41 8.92 -0.51
C PHE A 351 10.41 9.77 0.75
#